data_AF-A0A369RCE0-F1
#
_entry.id   AF-A0A369RCE0-F1
#
_cell.length_a   1.000
_cell.length_b   1.000
_cell.length_c   1.000
_cell.angle_alpha   90.00
_cell.angle_beta   90.00
_cell.angle_gamma   90.00
#
_symmetry.space_group_name_H-M   'P 1'
#
loop_
_entity.id
_entity.type
_entity.pdbx_description
1 polymer ?
#
loop_
_entity_poly.entity_id
_entity_poly.type
_entity_poly.pdbx_seq_one_letter_code
_entity_poly.pdbx_strand_id
1 'polypeptide(L)'
;MPSDGIDGECRLKSDMITRQELIKRLKDDIKTEEVAVSLYTKHLKDTLQLADLSEEKRNRMAFLLERLTEDSRIHEQVMQDLLSRISNSGQDVF
;
A
#
# COMPACT_ATOMS: atom_id res chain seq x y z
N MET A 1 51.18 8.66 -0.25
CA MET A 1 50.22 9.57 0.40
C MET A 1 49.79 10.61 -0.60
N PRO A 2 48.65 10.41 -1.26
CA PRO A 2 47.74 11.48 -1.63
C PRO A 2 46.44 11.33 -0.83
N SER A 3 46.07 12.38 -0.12
CA SER A 3 44.81 12.49 0.59
C SER A 3 43.73 12.90 -0.41
N ASP A 4 43.01 11.91 -0.93
CA ASP A 4 41.82 12.15 -1.73
C ASP A 4 40.65 12.43 -0.79
N GLY A 5 40.35 13.72 -0.65
CA GLY A 5 39.09 14.20 -0.11
C GLY A 5 37.95 13.71 -0.99
N ILE A 6 37.16 12.78 -0.47
CA ILE A 6 35.82 12.53 -0.99
C ILE A 6 34.89 13.27 -0.04
N ASP A 7 34.69 14.53 -0.36
CA ASP A 7 33.58 15.34 0.13
C ASP A 7 32.27 14.61 -0.18
N GLY A 8 31.69 14.00 0.85
CA GLY A 8 30.54 14.62 1.49
C GLY A 8 29.41 15.17 0.59
N GLU A 9 29.08 14.55 -0.54
CA GLU A 9 27.83 14.81 -1.26
C GLU A 9 26.94 13.57 -1.31
N CYS A 10 26.66 12.98 -0.15
CA CYS A 10 25.39 12.26 -0.01
C CYS A 10 24.29 13.32 0.11
N ARG A 11 23.86 13.83 -1.06
CA ARG A 11 22.67 14.66 -1.18
C ARG A 11 21.52 13.93 -0.52
N LEU A 12 21.23 14.33 0.72
CA LEU A 12 19.89 14.29 1.27
C LEU A 12 19.03 15.10 0.29
N LYS A 13 18.56 14.45 -0.77
CA LYS A 13 17.41 14.90 -1.53
C LYS A 13 16.26 14.85 -0.53
N SER A 14 16.06 15.96 0.18
CA SER A 14 14.83 16.19 0.95
C SER A 14 13.67 15.80 0.05
N ASP A 15 12.80 14.96 0.59
CA ASP A 15 11.59 14.39 0.00
C ASP A 15 10.60 15.47 -0.44
N MET A 16 10.93 16.22 -1.49
CA MET A 16 9.99 17.14 -2.13
C MET A 16 9.09 16.35 -3.08
N ILE A 17 8.08 15.68 -2.53
CA ILE A 17 6.99 15.12 -3.32
C ILE A 17 6.02 16.27 -3.63
N THR A 18 5.94 16.65 -4.91
CA THR A 18 4.93 17.63 -5.35
C THR A 18 3.52 17.11 -5.07
N ARG A 19 2.56 18.01 -4.85
CA ARG A 19 1.15 17.61 -4.66
C ARG A 19 0.63 16.70 -5.78
N GLN A 20 1.02 16.95 -7.03
CA GLN A 20 0.61 16.10 -8.16
C GLN A 20 1.21 14.69 -8.09
N GLU A 21 2.47 14.57 -7.68
CA GLU A 21 3.13 13.28 -7.50
C GLU A 21 2.52 12.50 -6.33
N LEU A 22 2.18 13.19 -5.22
CA LEU A 22 1.48 12.56 -4.10
C LEU A 22 0.09 12.07 -4.48
N ILE A 23 -0.68 12.90 -5.19
CA ILE A 23 -2.01 12.53 -5.72
C ILE A 23 -1.91 11.31 -6.65
N LYS A 24 -0.88 11.26 -7.49
CA LYS A 24 -0.66 10.12 -8.39
C LYS A 24 -0.37 8.84 -7.61
N ARG A 25 0.55 8.88 -6.64
CA ARG A 25 0.89 7.72 -5.80
C ARG A 25 -0.31 7.22 -5.01
N LEU A 26 -1.03 8.12 -4.34
CA LEU A 26 -2.25 7.77 -3.60
C LEU A 26 -3.30 7.10 -4.50
N LYS A 27 -3.45 7.54 -5.75
CA LYS A 27 -4.37 6.89 -6.71
C LYS A 27 -3.90 5.51 -7.14
N ASP A 28 -2.60 5.30 -7.31
CA ASP A 28 -2.03 4.01 -7.66
C ASP A 28 -2.12 3.02 -6.48
N ASP A 29 -1.92 3.51 -5.25
CA ASP A 29 -2.06 2.73 -4.01
C ASP A 29 -3.54 2.33 -3.79
N ILE A 30 -4.49 3.28 -3.95
CA ILE A 30 -5.94 2.99 -3.87
C ILE A 30 -6.33 1.88 -4.86
N LYS A 31 -5.88 1.96 -6.11
CA LYS A 31 -6.15 0.91 -7.11
C LYS A 31 -5.58 -0.44 -6.71
N THR A 32 -4.42 -0.45 -6.06
CA THR A 32 -3.78 -1.68 -5.61
C THR A 32 -4.58 -2.32 -4.49
N GLU A 33 -5.02 -1.55 -3.50
CA GLU A 33 -5.89 -2.02 -2.42
C GLU A 33 -7.25 -2.50 -2.98
N GLU A 34 -7.88 -1.72 -3.87
CA GLU A 34 -9.19 -2.03 -4.44
C GLU A 34 -9.18 -3.29 -5.33
N VAL A 35 -8.19 -3.41 -6.23
CA VAL A 35 -8.19 -4.44 -7.28
C VAL A 35 -7.32 -5.63 -6.92
N ALA A 36 -6.09 -5.40 -6.45
CA ALA A 36 -5.15 -6.49 -6.26
C ALA A 36 -5.50 -7.29 -5.00
N VAL A 37 -5.75 -6.61 -3.87
CA VAL A 37 -6.01 -7.31 -2.61
C VAL A 37 -7.33 -8.07 -2.66
N SER A 38 -8.40 -7.45 -3.19
CA SER A 38 -9.70 -8.11 -3.35
C SER A 38 -9.66 -9.32 -4.29
N LEU A 39 -8.91 -9.24 -5.39
CA LEU A 39 -8.76 -10.32 -6.35
C LEU A 39 -7.94 -11.48 -5.77
N TYR A 40 -6.82 -11.17 -5.11
CA TYR A 40 -5.95 -12.20 -4.53
C TYR A 40 -6.61 -12.89 -3.33
N THR A 41 -7.34 -12.17 -2.48
CA THR A 41 -8.06 -12.80 -1.37
C THR A 41 -9.16 -13.74 -1.88
N LYS A 42 -9.86 -13.37 -2.96
CA LYS A 42 -10.83 -14.25 -3.63
C LYS A 42 -10.16 -15.50 -4.19
N HIS A 43 -9.10 -15.36 -4.98
CA HIS A 43 -8.39 -16.49 -5.55
C HIS A 43 -7.78 -17.42 -4.50
N LEU A 44 -7.24 -16.86 -3.41
CA LEU A 44 -6.73 -17.65 -2.30
C LEU A 44 -7.87 -18.39 -1.59
N LYS A 45 -9.02 -17.77 -1.37
CA LYS A 45 -10.19 -18.42 -0.76
C LYS A 45 -10.70 -19.58 -1.62
N ASP A 46 -10.81 -19.40 -2.93
CA ASP A 46 -11.24 -20.44 -3.87
C ASP A 46 -10.23 -21.59 -3.91
N THR A 47 -8.93 -21.27 -3.93
CA THR A 47 -7.85 -22.27 -3.90
C THR A 47 -7.85 -23.06 -2.59
N LEU A 48 -8.16 -22.41 -1.46
CA LEU A 48 -8.22 -23.06 -0.15
C LEU A 48 -9.38 -24.04 0.00
N GLN A 49 -10.48 -23.83 -0.72
CA GLN A 49 -11.57 -24.80 -0.77
C GLN A 49 -11.17 -26.08 -1.50
N LEU A 50 -10.28 -25.96 -2.48
CA LEU A 50 -9.79 -27.08 -3.29
C LEU A 50 -8.55 -27.77 -2.67
N ALA A 51 -7.91 -27.14 -1.68
CA ALA A 51 -6.74 -27.68 -1.03
C ALA A 51 -7.10 -28.79 -0.03
N ASP A 52 -6.35 -29.89 -0.06
CA ASP A 52 -6.45 -30.99 0.90
C ASP A 52 -5.81 -30.62 2.26
N LEU A 53 -6.37 -29.59 2.89
CA LEU A 53 -5.99 -29.10 4.21
C LEU A 53 -6.95 -29.64 5.27
N SER A 54 -6.49 -29.76 6.51
CA SER A 54 -7.41 -30.01 7.61
C SER A 54 -8.40 -28.85 7.76
N GLU A 55 -9.61 -29.15 8.23
CA GLU A 55 -10.67 -28.16 8.40
C GLU A 55 -10.24 -26.99 9.29
N GLU A 56 -9.52 -27.28 10.38
CA GLU A 56 -8.93 -26.26 11.26
C GLU A 56 -8.01 -25.29 10.50
N LYS A 57 -7.15 -25.81 9.60
CA LYS A 57 -6.24 -24.99 8.79
C LYS A 57 -7.02 -24.16 7.78
N ARG A 58 -8.03 -24.73 7.12
CA ARG A 58 -8.91 -23.98 6.19
C ARG A 58 -9.62 -22.83 6.91
N ASN A 59 -10.20 -23.09 8.07
CA ASN A 59 -10.92 -22.08 8.85
C ASN A 59 -9.98 -20.96 9.31
N ARG A 60 -8.77 -21.31 9.76
CA ARG A 60 -7.77 -20.32 10.16
C ARG A 60 -7.31 -19.46 8.99
N MET A 61 -7.09 -20.05 7.81
CA MET A 61 -6.70 -19.30 6.62
C MET A 61 -7.83 -18.43 6.08
N ALA A 62 -9.07 -18.91 6.09
CA ALA A 62 -10.25 -18.13 5.73
C ALA A 62 -10.39 -16.89 6.64
N PHE A 63 -10.22 -17.07 7.95
CA PHE A 63 -10.23 -15.96 8.91
C PHE A 63 -9.12 -14.94 8.65
N LEU A 64 -7.89 -15.39 8.36
CA LEU A 64 -6.79 -14.48 8.04
C LEU A 64 -7.04 -13.69 6.75
N LEU A 65 -7.60 -14.33 5.72
CA LEU A 65 -7.95 -13.65 4.47
C LEU A 65 -9.07 -12.63 4.65
N GLU A 66 -10.05 -12.93 5.51
CA GLU A 66 -11.12 -11.99 5.85
C GLU A 66 -10.56 -10.76 6.58
N ARG A 67 -9.67 -10.96 7.55
CA ARG A 67 -8.95 -9.85 8.21
C ARG A 67 -8.13 -9.01 7.24
N LEU A 68 -7.38 -9.65 6.34
CA LEU A 68 -6.59 -8.94 5.34
C LEU A 68 -7.48 -8.09 4.41
N THR A 69 -8.65 -8.61 4.05
CA THR A 69 -9.62 -7.88 3.23
C THR A 69 -10.17 -6.66 3.96
N GLU A 70 -10.44 -6.79 5.26
CA GLU A 70 -10.91 -5.68 6.09
C GLU A 70 -9.84 -4.61 6.28
N ASP A 71 -8.61 -5.00 6.60
CA ASP A 71 -7.48 -4.07 6.76
C ASP A 71 -7.22 -3.30 5.45
N SER A 72 -7.33 -3.97 4.29
CA SER A 72 -7.19 -3.35 2.97
C SER A 72 -8.29 -2.33 2.67
N ARG A 73 -9.55 -2.59 3.05
CA ARG A 73 -10.64 -1.60 2.93
C ARG A 73 -10.39 -0.37 3.80
N ILE A 74 -9.89 -0.56 5.01
CA ILE A 74 -9.53 0.54 5.91
C ILE A 74 -8.41 1.38 5.28
N HIS A 75 -7.39 0.74 4.71
CA HIS A 75 -6.31 1.43 4.01
C HIS A 75 -6.83 2.24 2.82
N GLU A 76 -7.68 1.65 1.99
CA GLU A 76 -8.33 2.34 0.86
C GLU A 76 -9.08 3.59 1.34
N GLN A 77 -9.90 3.47 2.39
CA GLN A 77 -10.67 4.57 2.94
C GLN A 77 -9.77 5.69 3.47
N VAL A 78 -8.72 5.35 4.21
CA VAL A 78 -7.74 6.33 4.73
C VAL A 78 -7.05 7.05 3.57
N MET A 79 -6.66 6.34 2.52
CA MET A 79 -6.03 6.94 1.33
C MET A 79 -7.00 7.84 0.56
N GLN A 80 -8.28 7.46 0.42
CA GLN A 80 -9.31 8.29 -0.20
C GLN A 80 -9.55 9.58 0.60
N ASP A 81 -9.61 9.48 1.93
CA ASP A 81 -9.74 10.63 2.82
C ASP A 81 -8.54 11.57 2.68
N LEU A 82 -7.32 11.03 2.69
CA LEU A 82 -6.08 11.78 2.44
C LEU A 82 -6.10 12.46 1.07
N LEU A 83 -6.47 11.72 0.02
CA LEU A 83 -6.57 12.24 -1.34
C LEU A 83 -7.56 13.40 -1.42
N SER A 84 -8.71 13.30 -0.74
CA SER A 84 -9.71 14.38 -0.70
C SER A 84 -9.15 15.64 -0.03
N ARG A 85 -8.43 15.48 1.09
CA ARG A 85 -7.86 16.59 1.86
C ARG A 85 -6.75 17.28 1.09
N ILE A 86 -5.85 16.53 0.48
CA ILE A 86 -4.75 17.04 -0.35
C ILE A 86 -5.28 17.66 -1.66
N SER A 87 -6.32 17.06 -2.25
CA SER A 87 -6.95 17.61 -3.45
C SER A 87 -7.63 18.96 -3.19
N ASN A 88 -8.15 19.16 -1.98
CA ASN A 88 -8.78 20.42 -1.58
C ASN A 88 -7.81 21.40 -0.91
N SER A 89 -6.57 21.00 -0.58
CA SER A 89 -5.54 21.90 -0.07
C SER A 89 -4.83 22.61 -1.23
N GLY A 90 -4.73 23.93 -1.15
CA GLY A 90 -3.93 24.76 -2.07
C GLY A 90 -2.44 24.77 -1.75
N GLN A 91 -1.97 23.90 -0.87
CA GLN A 91 -0.58 23.82 -0.41
C GLN A 91 0.05 22.49 -0.86
N ASP A 92 1.31 22.58 -1.27
CA ASP A 92 2.19 21.42 -1.39
C ASP A 92 2.45 20.81 -0.01
N VAL A 93 2.73 19.51 -0.01
CA VAL A 93 2.97 18.73 1.22
C VAL A 93 4.48 18.78 1.49
N PHE A 94 4.87 19.34 2.65
CA PHE A 94 6.25 19.55 3.10
C PHE A 94 6.63 18.58 4.21
#